data_AF-A0A7C0VUC1-F1
#
_entry.id   AF-A0A7C0VUC1-F1
#
_cell.length_a   1.000
_cell.length_b   1.000
_cell.length_c   1.000
_cell.angle_alpha   90.00
_cell.angle_beta   90.00
_cell.angle_gamma   90.00
#
_symmetry.space_group_name_H-M   'P 1'
#
loop_
_entity.id
_entity.type
_entity.pdbx_description
1 polymer ?
#
loop_
_entity_poly.entity_id
_entity_poly.type
_entity_poly.pdbx_seq_one_letter_code
_entity_poly.pdbx_strand_id
1 'polypeptide(L)'
;GNTLDEALTYTMPPYISGITGNIESARKFLKGIGVFPESPVEDLFEDTTLMKKLSSAIAIKLANQEVGIDGLYEVLGPHYFFTIDTHIRYYIEDLTEILDTIGRTRNTGYLPKIVMLDPETISNVSVVAMSMKRSLIESLSSLERSHFEYSTFWYYLCEDPNIKSLVATFGMQYIVPKDKALIVVSKEDDGYSISGRCHSSLVSKGIDLSAALKDVAESFGGFGGGHSVAAGARIPLNVDLGKFLNDLDKRLQEQLKQK
;
A
#
# COMPACT_ATOMS: atom_id res chain seq x y z
N GLY A 1 2.89 -15.87 8.66
CA GLY A 1 3.91 -16.50 9.51
C GLY A 1 3.21 -17.27 10.59
N ASN A 2 3.83 -18.34 11.09
CA ASN A 2 3.24 -19.11 12.19
C ASN A 2 3.60 -18.50 13.55
N THR A 3 4.64 -17.67 13.58
CA THR A 3 5.15 -16.96 14.76
C THR A 3 4.90 -15.46 14.65
N LEU A 4 4.90 -14.76 15.81
CA LEU A 4 4.64 -13.33 15.88
C LEU A 4 5.68 -12.48 15.12
N ASP A 5 6.95 -12.88 15.13
CA ASP A 5 8.00 -12.19 14.38
C ASP A 5 7.81 -12.27 12.87
N GLU A 6 7.50 -13.45 12.34
CA GLU A 6 7.16 -13.64 10.94
C GLU A 6 5.87 -12.90 10.57
N ALA A 7 4.83 -12.99 11.41
CA ALA A 7 3.60 -12.26 11.20
C ALA A 7 3.90 -10.76 11.07
N LEU A 8 4.54 -10.16 12.07
CA LEU A 8 4.86 -8.73 12.07
C LEU A 8 5.79 -8.31 10.92
N THR A 9 6.68 -9.19 10.47
CA THR A 9 7.57 -8.95 9.33
C THR A 9 6.81 -8.87 8.00
N TYR A 10 5.79 -9.72 7.83
CA TYR A 10 5.04 -9.86 6.58
C TYR A 10 3.61 -9.35 6.64
N THR A 11 3.21 -8.69 7.73
CA THR A 11 1.91 -8.03 7.88
C THR A 11 1.83 -6.82 6.96
N MET A 12 0.77 -6.77 6.15
CA MET A 12 0.39 -5.63 5.32
C MET A 12 -1.08 -5.80 4.88
N PRO A 13 -1.92 -4.75 4.96
CA PRO A 13 -1.76 -3.54 5.77
C PRO A 13 -1.81 -3.82 7.28
N PRO A 14 -1.15 -3.02 8.14
CA PRO A 14 -0.41 -1.78 7.84
C PRO A 14 1.07 -1.99 7.47
N TYR A 15 1.69 -0.96 6.90
CA TYR A 15 3.15 -0.89 6.80
C TYR A 15 3.71 -0.17 8.04
N ILE A 16 4.58 -0.86 8.79
CA ILE A 16 5.20 -0.34 10.01
C ILE A 16 6.65 0.04 9.71
N SER A 17 6.92 1.33 9.69
CA SER A 17 8.21 1.93 9.32
C SER A 17 9.35 1.37 10.17
N GLY A 18 10.38 0.84 9.50
CA GLY A 18 11.53 0.18 10.12
C GLY A 18 11.24 -1.18 10.78
N ILE A 19 10.06 -1.79 10.56
CA ILE A 19 9.70 -3.11 11.10
C ILE A 19 9.26 -4.05 9.97
N THR A 20 8.26 -3.65 9.18
CA THR A 20 7.75 -4.45 8.06
C THR A 20 8.87 -4.74 7.06
N GLY A 21 9.01 -6.00 6.64
CA GLY A 21 10.10 -6.46 5.78
C GLY A 21 11.43 -6.72 6.47
N ASN A 22 11.54 -6.53 7.80
CA ASN A 22 12.78 -6.74 8.55
C ASN A 22 12.55 -7.60 9.82
N ILE A 23 12.88 -8.89 9.72
CA ILE A 23 12.70 -9.87 10.81
C ILE A 23 13.48 -9.51 12.08
N GLU A 24 14.68 -8.95 11.95
CA GLU A 24 15.50 -8.56 13.11
C GLU A 24 14.86 -7.39 13.87
N SER A 25 14.29 -6.45 13.13
CA SER A 25 13.60 -5.29 13.68
C SER A 25 12.26 -5.67 14.29
N ALA A 26 11.52 -6.60 13.67
CA ALA A 26 10.31 -7.20 14.25
C ALA A 26 10.61 -7.90 15.58
N ARG A 27 11.67 -8.73 15.63
CA ARG A 27 12.13 -9.37 16.88
C ARG A 27 12.53 -8.36 17.93
N LYS A 28 13.27 -7.31 17.55
CA LYS A 28 13.69 -6.25 18.48
C LYS A 28 12.49 -5.49 19.04
N PHE A 29 11.50 -5.19 18.21
CA PHE A 29 10.26 -4.54 18.63
C PHE A 29 9.49 -5.40 19.63
N LEU A 30 9.25 -6.68 19.31
CA LEU A 30 8.55 -7.63 20.18
C LEU A 30 9.27 -7.81 21.52
N LYS A 31 10.59 -8.01 21.51
CA LYS A 31 11.40 -8.07 22.74
C LYS A 31 11.34 -6.76 23.54
N GLY A 32 11.35 -5.61 22.88
CA GLY A 32 11.26 -4.29 23.50
C GLY A 32 9.95 -4.07 24.26
N ILE A 33 8.85 -4.68 23.80
CA ILE A 33 7.58 -4.68 24.52
C ILE A 33 7.42 -5.91 25.42
N GLY A 34 8.44 -6.74 25.61
CA GLY A 34 8.38 -7.94 26.44
C GLY A 34 7.39 -9.00 25.91
N VAL A 35 7.40 -9.23 24.60
CA VAL A 35 6.70 -10.32 23.90
C VAL A 35 7.75 -11.24 23.28
N PHE A 36 7.56 -12.55 23.41
CA PHE A 36 8.44 -13.53 22.79
C PHE A 36 8.21 -13.55 21.27
N PRO A 37 9.23 -13.27 20.44
CA PRO A 37 9.03 -13.18 19.00
C PRO A 37 8.57 -14.49 18.35
N GLU A 38 9.04 -15.62 18.89
CA GLU A 38 8.75 -16.96 18.39
C GLU A 38 7.42 -17.54 18.92
N SER A 39 6.64 -16.76 19.69
CA SER A 39 5.30 -17.18 20.13
C SER A 39 4.39 -17.46 18.93
N PRO A 40 3.56 -18.51 18.98
CA PRO A 40 2.52 -18.75 17.99
C PRO A 40 1.59 -17.55 17.83
N VAL A 41 1.14 -17.28 16.61
CA VAL A 41 0.11 -16.25 16.36
C VAL A 41 -1.21 -16.61 17.06
N GLU A 42 -1.46 -17.91 17.24
CA GLU A 42 -2.65 -18.45 17.90
C GLU A 42 -2.82 -17.93 19.33
N ASP A 43 -1.71 -17.69 20.04
CA ASP A 43 -1.69 -17.12 21.39
C ASP A 43 -2.38 -15.74 21.47
N LEU A 44 -2.42 -14.97 20.37
CA LEU A 44 -3.12 -13.68 20.34
C LEU A 44 -4.64 -13.84 20.49
N PHE A 45 -5.21 -14.96 20.05
CA PHE A 45 -6.64 -15.22 20.16
C PHE A 45 -7.03 -15.75 21.53
N GLU A 46 -6.08 -16.36 22.25
CA GLU A 46 -6.31 -16.93 23.59
C GLU A 46 -5.95 -15.94 24.71
N ASP A 47 -4.87 -15.16 24.55
CA ASP A 47 -4.39 -14.18 25.52
C ASP A 47 -4.80 -12.75 25.15
N THR A 48 -5.93 -12.32 25.70
CA THR A 48 -6.43 -10.94 25.55
C THR A 48 -5.46 -9.87 26.07
N THR A 49 -4.58 -10.20 27.02
CA THR A 49 -3.58 -9.27 27.56
C THR A 49 -2.47 -9.07 26.54
N LEU A 50 -1.97 -10.16 25.95
CA LEU A 50 -0.99 -10.13 24.87
C LEU A 50 -1.52 -9.34 23.66
N MET A 51 -2.75 -9.63 23.24
CA MET A 51 -3.41 -8.92 22.14
C MET A 51 -3.46 -7.41 22.41
N LYS A 52 -4.01 -6.98 23.56
CA LYS A 52 -4.09 -5.55 23.92
C LYS A 52 -2.73 -4.88 23.95
N LYS A 53 -1.71 -5.57 24.47
CA LYS A 53 -0.34 -5.06 24.56
C LYS A 53 0.26 -4.83 23.17
N LEU A 54 0.14 -5.81 22.28
CA LEU A 54 0.65 -5.71 20.91
C LEU A 54 -0.11 -4.65 20.11
N SER A 55 -1.44 -4.65 20.15
CA SER A 55 -2.27 -3.64 19.48
C SER A 55 -1.93 -2.22 19.95
N SER A 56 -1.75 -2.01 21.26
CA SER A 56 -1.36 -0.70 21.81
C SER A 56 0.02 -0.26 21.33
N ALA A 57 1.00 -1.17 21.30
CA ALA A 57 2.33 -0.87 20.82
C ALA A 57 2.36 -0.52 19.33
N ILE A 58 1.61 -1.25 18.51
CA ILE A 58 1.44 -0.97 17.08
C ILE A 58 0.73 0.37 16.87
N ALA A 59 -0.34 0.64 17.63
CA ALA A 59 -1.07 1.91 17.58
C ALA A 59 -0.15 3.12 17.85
N ILE A 60 0.68 3.04 18.90
CA ILE A 60 1.65 4.09 19.24
C ILE A 60 2.68 4.25 18.12
N LYS A 61 3.18 3.15 17.56
CA LYS A 61 4.15 3.18 16.47
C LYS A 61 3.58 3.84 15.21
N LEU A 62 2.35 3.50 14.82
CA LEU A 62 1.66 4.10 13.68
C LEU A 62 1.29 5.57 13.93
N ALA A 63 0.89 5.93 15.16
CA ALA A 63 0.65 7.32 15.53
C ALA A 63 1.92 8.18 15.43
N ASN A 64 3.08 7.63 15.84
CA ASN A 64 4.38 8.28 15.69
C ASN A 64 4.85 8.37 14.22
N GLN A 65 4.30 7.54 13.33
CA GLN A 65 4.45 7.66 11.87
C GLN A 65 3.43 8.65 11.26
N GLU A 66 2.67 9.37 12.09
CA GLU A 66 1.62 10.30 11.69
C GLU A 66 0.50 9.67 10.85
N VAL A 67 0.29 8.35 10.93
CA VAL A 67 -0.80 7.66 10.22
C VAL A 67 -2.14 8.28 10.62
N GLY A 68 -3.01 8.53 9.63
CA GLY A 68 -4.33 9.12 9.85
C GLY A 68 -5.24 8.20 10.69
N ILE A 69 -6.29 8.79 11.29
CA ILE A 69 -7.27 8.03 12.10
C ILE A 69 -7.89 6.89 11.30
N ASP A 70 -8.22 7.12 10.03
CA ASP A 70 -8.77 6.08 9.15
C ASP A 70 -7.80 4.90 8.99
N GLY A 71 -6.50 5.18 8.85
CA GLY A 71 -5.46 4.15 8.76
C GLY A 71 -5.24 3.42 10.09
N LEU A 72 -5.41 4.09 11.24
CA LEU A 72 -5.39 3.41 12.55
C LEU A 72 -6.63 2.52 12.73
N TYR A 73 -7.79 2.96 12.27
CA TYR A 73 -9.03 2.19 12.35
C TYR A 73 -9.00 0.96 11.45
N GLU A 74 -8.35 1.01 10.28
CA GLU A 74 -8.14 -0.15 9.42
C GLU A 74 -7.35 -1.28 10.12
N VAL A 75 -6.43 -0.91 11.02
CA VAL A 75 -5.55 -1.85 11.73
C VAL A 75 -6.16 -2.36 13.05
N LEU A 76 -6.86 -1.49 13.77
CA LEU A 76 -7.36 -1.74 15.12
C LEU A 76 -8.86 -1.97 15.17
N GLY A 77 -9.52 -1.88 14.02
CA GLY A 77 -10.94 -2.06 13.86
C GLY A 77 -11.39 -3.51 14.05
N PRO A 78 -12.71 -3.75 14.02
CA PRO A 78 -13.24 -5.10 14.08
C PRO A 78 -12.87 -5.87 12.79
N HIS A 79 -12.34 -7.08 12.98
CA HIS A 79 -12.14 -8.04 11.91
C HIS A 79 -13.33 -8.98 11.81
N TYR A 80 -13.80 -9.19 10.58
CA TYR A 80 -15.00 -9.98 10.33
C TYR A 80 -14.61 -11.34 9.77
N PHE A 81 -15.25 -12.39 10.28
CA PHE A 81 -15.09 -13.74 9.78
C PHE A 81 -16.42 -14.48 9.79
N PHE A 82 -16.50 -15.53 8.99
CA PHE A 82 -17.61 -16.47 9.02
C PHE A 82 -17.10 -17.91 8.87
N THR A 83 -17.96 -18.88 9.21
CA THR A 83 -17.66 -20.32 9.12
C THR A 83 -18.82 -20.99 8.38
N ILE A 84 -18.50 -21.84 7.40
CA ILE A 84 -19.51 -22.58 6.62
C ILE A 84 -19.16 -24.05 6.66
N ASP A 85 -20.09 -24.87 7.21
CA ASP A 85 -20.23 -26.35 7.23
C ASP A 85 -18.97 -27.20 7.48
N THR A 86 -17.89 -26.89 6.78
CA THR A 86 -16.50 -27.20 7.10
C THR A 86 -16.03 -26.30 8.25
N HIS A 87 -15.25 -26.80 9.21
CA HIS A 87 -14.75 -26.02 10.36
C HIS A 87 -13.70 -24.95 9.96
N ILE A 88 -13.73 -24.50 8.71
CA ILE A 88 -12.83 -23.52 8.12
C ILE A 88 -13.42 -22.13 8.40
N ARG A 89 -12.61 -21.30 9.06
CA ARG A 89 -12.91 -19.90 9.30
C ARG A 89 -12.37 -19.08 8.14
N TYR A 90 -13.24 -18.30 7.49
CA TYR A 90 -12.86 -17.37 6.43
C TYR A 90 -12.90 -15.94 6.97
N TYR A 91 -11.78 -15.24 6.88
CA TYR A 91 -11.69 -13.81 7.15
C TYR A 91 -12.08 -13.02 5.90
N ILE A 92 -12.85 -11.94 6.07
CA ILE A 92 -13.33 -11.12 4.96
C ILE A 92 -12.17 -10.44 4.24
N GLU A 93 -11.14 -10.06 4.99
CA GLU A 93 -9.92 -9.42 4.51
C GLU A 93 -9.13 -10.36 3.58
N ASP A 94 -8.93 -11.61 3.99
CA ASP A 94 -8.26 -12.63 3.17
C ASP A 94 -9.02 -12.89 1.86
N LEU A 95 -10.36 -12.99 1.93
CA LEU A 95 -11.19 -13.17 0.74
C LEU A 95 -11.15 -11.94 -0.18
N THR A 96 -11.13 -10.73 0.40
CA THR A 96 -11.00 -9.48 -0.36
C THR A 96 -9.65 -9.42 -1.07
N GLU A 97 -8.57 -9.81 -0.40
CA GLU A 97 -7.23 -9.89 -0.98
C GLU A 97 -7.17 -10.90 -2.15
N ILE A 98 -7.83 -12.05 -2.00
CA ILE A 98 -7.97 -13.05 -3.08
C ILE A 98 -8.72 -12.45 -4.28
N LEU A 99 -9.82 -11.75 -4.05
CA LEU A 99 -10.60 -11.09 -5.10
C LEU A 99 -9.81 -9.99 -5.82
N ASP A 100 -9.08 -9.17 -5.07
CA ASP A 100 -8.20 -8.15 -5.63
C ASP A 100 -7.08 -8.77 -6.47
N THR A 101 -6.52 -9.90 -6.00
CA THR A 101 -5.46 -10.63 -6.69
C THR A 101 -5.93 -11.14 -8.07
N ILE A 102 -7.12 -11.73 -8.17
CA ILE A 102 -7.64 -12.18 -9.47
C ILE A 102 -7.96 -11.02 -10.41
N GLY A 103 -8.39 -9.87 -9.87
CA GLY A 103 -8.62 -8.65 -10.64
C GLY A 103 -7.32 -8.10 -11.23
N ARG A 104 -6.28 -7.99 -10.41
CA ARG A 104 -4.95 -7.47 -10.80
C ARG A 104 -4.24 -8.36 -11.79
N THR A 105 -4.30 -9.68 -11.59
CA THR A 105 -3.66 -10.67 -12.46
C THR A 105 -4.49 -11.00 -13.71
N ARG A 106 -5.64 -10.33 -13.91
CA ARG A 106 -6.58 -10.53 -15.02
C ARG A 106 -7.13 -11.97 -15.12
N ASN A 107 -7.20 -12.67 -13.99
CA ASN A 107 -7.71 -14.04 -13.88
C ASN A 107 -9.14 -14.07 -13.32
N THR A 108 -9.99 -13.14 -13.78
CA THR A 108 -11.38 -12.97 -13.28
C THR A 108 -12.27 -14.20 -13.51
N GLY A 109 -11.87 -15.13 -14.36
CA GLY A 109 -12.54 -16.43 -14.54
C GLY A 109 -12.60 -17.29 -13.27
N TYR A 110 -11.76 -17.04 -12.26
CA TYR A 110 -11.83 -17.72 -10.96
C TYR A 110 -12.93 -17.17 -10.03
N LEU A 111 -13.55 -16.03 -10.36
CA LEU A 111 -14.52 -15.36 -9.49
C LEU A 111 -15.66 -16.29 -9.03
N PRO A 112 -16.33 -17.09 -9.89
CA PRO A 112 -17.42 -17.95 -9.45
C PRO A 112 -16.96 -19.01 -8.44
N LYS A 113 -15.75 -19.55 -8.61
CA LYS A 113 -15.19 -20.56 -7.71
C LYS A 113 -14.83 -19.96 -6.34
N ILE A 114 -14.26 -18.76 -6.33
CA ILE A 114 -13.93 -18.04 -5.08
C ILE A 114 -15.20 -17.68 -4.31
N VAL A 115 -16.24 -17.17 -4.98
CA VAL A 115 -17.53 -16.84 -4.33
C VAL A 115 -18.23 -18.09 -3.77
N MET A 116 -18.06 -19.23 -4.43
CA MET A 116 -18.53 -20.54 -3.94
C MET A 116 -17.58 -21.18 -2.92
N LEU A 117 -16.54 -20.46 -2.49
CA LEU A 117 -15.54 -20.89 -1.50
C LEU A 117 -14.81 -22.19 -1.84
N ASP A 118 -14.54 -22.43 -3.13
CA ASP A 118 -13.76 -23.58 -3.59
C ASP A 118 -12.35 -23.56 -2.96
N PRO A 119 -12.01 -24.50 -2.05
CA PRO A 119 -10.78 -24.44 -1.26
C PRO A 119 -9.51 -24.54 -2.13
N GLU A 120 -9.56 -25.30 -3.21
CA GLU A 120 -8.44 -25.46 -4.13
C GLU A 120 -8.13 -24.15 -4.87
N THR A 121 -9.16 -23.50 -5.44
CA THR A 121 -9.00 -22.21 -6.12
C THR A 121 -8.53 -21.14 -5.15
N ILE A 122 -9.11 -21.08 -3.95
CA ILE A 122 -8.68 -20.15 -2.89
C ILE A 122 -7.20 -20.38 -2.57
N SER A 123 -6.79 -21.61 -2.28
CA SER A 123 -5.40 -21.94 -1.96
C SER A 123 -4.44 -21.55 -3.09
N ASN A 124 -4.79 -21.83 -4.35
CA ASN A 124 -3.97 -21.49 -5.51
C ASN A 124 -3.80 -19.98 -5.66
N VAL A 125 -4.87 -19.19 -5.49
CA VAL A 125 -4.81 -17.73 -5.57
C VAL A 125 -4.07 -17.14 -4.36
N SER A 126 -4.22 -17.72 -3.17
CA SER A 126 -3.50 -17.28 -1.96
C SER A 126 -1.98 -17.34 -2.12
N VAL A 127 -1.44 -18.31 -2.86
CA VAL A 127 0.00 -18.36 -3.18
C VAL A 127 0.43 -17.14 -4.01
N VAL A 128 -0.41 -16.75 -4.98
CA VAL A 128 -0.16 -15.56 -5.83
C VAL A 128 -0.28 -14.28 -5.00
N ALA A 129 -1.30 -14.18 -4.16
CA ALA A 129 -1.51 -13.05 -3.25
C ALA A 129 -0.31 -12.87 -2.30
N MET A 130 0.19 -13.95 -1.70
CA MET A 130 1.38 -13.94 -0.86
C MET A 130 2.63 -13.45 -1.60
N SER A 131 2.81 -13.87 -2.86
CA SER A 131 3.92 -13.40 -3.69
C SER A 131 3.82 -11.89 -3.93
N MET A 132 2.64 -11.39 -4.30
CA MET A 132 2.39 -9.96 -4.51
C MET A 132 2.60 -9.14 -3.22
N LYS A 133 2.16 -9.67 -2.07
CA LYS A 133 2.36 -9.05 -0.76
C LYS A 133 3.84 -8.88 -0.44
N ARG A 134 4.67 -9.89 -0.74
CA ARG A 134 6.14 -9.78 -0.59
C ARG A 134 6.73 -8.71 -1.49
N SER A 135 6.38 -8.70 -2.78
CA SER A 135 6.85 -7.67 -3.72
C SER A 135 6.43 -6.26 -3.29
N LEU A 136 5.22 -6.13 -2.74
CA LEU A 136 4.72 -4.86 -2.17
C LEU A 136 5.57 -4.42 -0.97
N ILE A 137 5.83 -5.31 -0.01
CA ILE A 137 6.65 -5.01 1.16
C ILE A 137 8.07 -4.60 0.75
N GLU A 138 8.67 -5.30 -0.21
CA GLU A 138 10.00 -4.97 -0.75
C GLU A 138 10.00 -3.60 -1.41
N SER A 139 8.99 -3.29 -2.22
CA SER A 139 8.84 -1.99 -2.89
C SER A 139 8.62 -0.85 -1.90
N LEU A 140 7.78 -1.04 -0.88
CA LEU A 140 7.57 -0.05 0.19
C LEU A 140 8.83 0.17 1.03
N SER A 141 9.56 -0.91 1.34
CA SER A 141 10.84 -0.81 2.06
C SER A 141 11.94 -0.17 1.22
N SER A 142 11.86 -0.28 -0.10
CA SER A 142 12.73 0.42 -1.04
C SER A 142 12.35 1.91 -1.13
N LEU A 143 11.05 2.23 -1.24
CA LEU A 143 10.51 3.60 -1.19
C LEU A 143 10.93 4.34 0.08
N GLU A 144 10.80 3.69 1.25
CA GLU A 144 11.20 4.26 2.54
C GLU A 144 12.70 4.63 2.57
N ARG A 145 13.56 3.80 1.97
CA ARG A 145 15.02 3.98 2.00
C ARG A 145 15.57 4.86 0.88
N SER A 146 14.96 4.81 -0.29
CA SER A 146 15.49 5.36 -1.53
C SER A 146 14.35 5.88 -2.41
N HIS A 147 14.05 7.17 -2.26
CA HIS A 147 13.12 7.91 -3.10
C HIS A 147 13.79 9.19 -3.61
N PHE A 148 13.21 9.79 -4.64
CA PHE A 148 13.59 11.12 -5.09
C PHE A 148 12.58 12.13 -4.58
N GLU A 149 13.06 13.25 -4.06
CA GLU A 149 12.20 14.30 -3.56
C GLU A 149 12.14 15.48 -4.55
N TYR A 150 10.91 15.84 -4.93
CA TYR A 150 10.57 17.09 -5.59
C TYR A 150 9.94 18.06 -4.58
N SER A 151 9.69 19.30 -4.99
CA SER A 151 9.17 20.33 -4.10
C SER A 151 7.79 19.96 -3.53
N THR A 152 6.94 19.32 -4.34
CA THR A 152 5.55 19.00 -3.99
C THR A 152 5.27 17.51 -3.82
N PHE A 153 6.16 16.62 -4.25
CA PHE A 153 5.94 15.17 -4.17
C PHE A 153 7.23 14.36 -4.02
N TRP A 154 7.09 13.14 -3.52
CA TRP A 154 8.09 12.09 -3.64
C TRP A 154 7.86 11.28 -4.92
N TYR A 155 8.94 10.86 -5.55
CA TYR A 155 8.96 10.04 -6.74
C TYR A 155 9.59 8.67 -6.46
N TYR A 156 8.94 7.63 -6.97
CA TYR A 156 9.42 6.26 -6.90
C TYR A 156 9.18 5.50 -8.21
N LEU A 157 10.22 4.81 -8.69
CA LEU A 157 10.13 3.92 -9.84
C LEU A 157 9.86 2.49 -9.34
N CYS A 158 8.65 2.01 -9.56
CA CYS A 158 8.20 0.67 -9.22
C CYS A 158 8.50 -0.29 -10.38
N GLU A 159 9.23 -1.37 -10.09
CA GLU A 159 9.60 -2.36 -11.10
C GLU A 159 8.42 -3.23 -11.53
N ASP A 160 7.51 -3.57 -10.60
CA ASP A 160 6.33 -4.38 -10.90
C ASP A 160 5.08 -3.49 -11.16
N PRO A 161 4.54 -3.48 -12.39
CA PRO A 161 3.35 -2.70 -12.73
C PRO A 161 2.08 -3.11 -11.96
N ASN A 162 1.96 -4.37 -11.54
CA ASN A 162 0.75 -4.91 -10.89
C ASN A 162 0.54 -4.34 -9.48
N ILE A 163 1.64 -3.95 -8.82
CA ILE A 163 1.64 -3.40 -7.46
C ILE A 163 1.85 -1.88 -7.41
N LYS A 164 2.19 -1.21 -8.53
CA LYS A 164 2.43 0.25 -8.60
C LYS A 164 1.35 1.07 -7.86
N SER A 165 0.08 0.76 -8.09
CA SER A 165 -1.05 1.46 -7.46
C SER A 165 -1.16 1.18 -5.95
N LEU A 166 -0.76 -0.01 -5.49
CA LEU A 166 -0.69 -0.36 -4.08
C LEU A 166 0.49 0.35 -3.40
N VAL A 167 1.66 0.38 -4.04
CA VAL A 167 2.82 1.16 -3.57
C VAL A 167 2.45 2.63 -3.41
N ALA A 168 1.75 3.22 -4.38
CA ALA A 168 1.29 4.60 -4.27
C ALA A 168 0.31 4.79 -3.10
N THR A 169 -0.63 3.87 -2.92
CA THR A 169 -1.68 3.98 -1.89
C THR A 169 -1.09 3.82 -0.49
N PHE A 170 -0.36 2.73 -0.26
CA PHE A 170 0.21 2.41 1.03
C PHE A 170 1.44 3.23 1.37
N GLY A 171 2.25 3.61 0.37
CA GLY A 171 3.34 4.56 0.56
C GLY A 171 2.81 5.91 1.05
N MET A 172 1.74 6.42 0.43
CA MET A 172 1.10 7.65 0.89
C MET A 172 0.47 7.51 2.28
N GLN A 173 -0.07 6.33 2.61
CA GLN A 173 -0.73 6.13 3.90
C GLN A 173 0.24 5.99 5.08
N TYR A 174 1.40 5.38 4.86
CA TYR A 174 2.26 4.91 5.96
C TYR A 174 3.70 5.49 5.97
N ILE A 175 4.17 6.07 4.86
CA ILE A 175 5.58 6.43 4.67
C ILE A 175 5.75 7.91 4.34
N VAL A 176 4.98 8.43 3.39
CA VAL A 176 5.21 9.77 2.83
C VAL A 176 4.65 10.86 3.76
N PRO A 177 5.40 11.96 4.01
CA PRO A 177 4.96 13.08 4.81
C PRO A 177 3.67 13.73 4.32
N LYS A 178 2.89 14.30 5.24
CA LYS A 178 1.55 14.84 4.93
C LYS A 178 1.52 16.06 4.01
N ASP A 179 2.66 16.73 3.86
CA ASP A 179 2.84 17.91 3.02
C ASP A 179 3.40 17.59 1.62
N LYS A 180 3.62 16.31 1.31
CA LYS A 180 4.04 15.83 0.00
C LYS A 180 2.99 14.88 -0.59
N ALA A 181 2.84 14.91 -1.90
CA ALA A 181 2.18 13.83 -2.63
C ALA A 181 3.17 12.69 -2.91
N LEU A 182 2.68 11.56 -3.41
CA LEU A 182 3.49 10.45 -3.89
C LEU A 182 3.15 10.15 -5.35
N ILE A 183 4.16 10.19 -6.21
CA ILE A 183 4.09 9.80 -7.62
C ILE A 183 4.89 8.51 -7.80
N VAL A 184 4.18 7.43 -8.08
CA VAL A 184 4.79 6.13 -8.42
C VAL A 184 4.66 5.87 -9.90
N VAL A 185 5.77 5.53 -10.54
CA VAL A 185 5.84 5.23 -11.97
C VAL A 185 6.27 3.80 -12.16
N SER A 186 5.66 3.07 -13.09
CA SER A 186 6.16 1.79 -13.58
C SER A 186 6.39 1.87 -15.08
N LYS A 187 7.45 1.22 -15.55
CA LYS A 187 7.70 1.05 -16.98
C LYS A 187 6.93 -0.17 -17.47
N GLU A 188 6.06 0.02 -18.47
CA GLU A 188 5.32 -1.03 -19.15
C GLU A 188 5.75 -1.07 -20.64
N ASP A 189 5.25 -2.05 -21.40
CA ASP A 189 5.69 -2.28 -22.79
C ASP A 189 5.42 -1.08 -23.72
N ASP A 190 4.28 -0.41 -23.55
CA ASP A 190 3.80 0.69 -24.39
C ASP A 190 3.88 2.08 -23.72
N GLY A 191 4.49 2.20 -22.54
CA GLY A 191 4.61 3.49 -21.88
C GLY A 191 5.05 3.45 -20.42
N TYR A 192 5.24 4.63 -19.85
CA TYR A 192 5.28 4.81 -18.41
C TYR A 192 3.86 4.95 -17.88
N SER A 193 3.56 4.15 -16.86
CA SER A 193 2.28 4.10 -16.18
C SER A 193 2.44 4.76 -14.83
N ILE A 194 1.63 5.76 -14.52
CA ILE A 194 1.84 6.68 -13.39
C ILE A 194 0.65 6.57 -12.44
N SER A 195 0.92 6.57 -11.13
CA SER A 195 -0.09 6.61 -10.08
C SER A 195 0.29 7.64 -9.03
N GLY A 196 -0.55 8.67 -8.91
CA GLY A 196 -0.44 9.73 -7.92
C GLY A 196 -1.40 9.53 -6.75
N ARG A 197 -0.92 9.80 -5.54
CA ARG A 197 -1.71 9.84 -4.30
C ARG A 197 -1.31 11.05 -3.47
N CYS A 198 -2.27 11.68 -2.80
CA CYS A 198 -2.00 12.71 -1.80
C CYS A 198 -3.07 12.68 -0.70
N HIS A 199 -2.77 13.30 0.45
CA HIS A 199 -3.78 13.50 1.48
C HIS A 199 -4.79 14.57 1.08
N SER A 200 -6.00 14.45 1.62
CA SER A 200 -7.07 15.47 1.49
C SER A 200 -6.66 16.84 2.03
N SER A 201 -5.70 16.91 2.96
CA SER A 201 -5.09 18.15 3.45
C SER A 201 -4.37 18.94 2.34
N LEU A 202 -3.68 18.26 1.42
CA LEU A 202 -3.03 18.89 0.27
C LEU A 202 -4.05 19.39 -0.75
N VAL A 203 -5.12 18.63 -0.97
CA VAL A 203 -6.25 19.07 -1.82
C VAL A 203 -6.89 20.33 -1.25
N SER A 204 -7.05 20.37 0.08
CA SER A 204 -7.56 21.55 0.79
C SER A 204 -6.65 22.78 0.61
N LYS A 205 -5.34 22.57 0.41
CA LYS A 205 -4.36 23.63 0.09
C LYS A 205 -4.29 24.01 -1.40
N GLY A 206 -5.05 23.33 -2.28
CA GLY A 206 -5.16 23.66 -3.69
C GLY A 206 -4.61 22.62 -4.65
N ILE A 207 -4.00 21.53 -4.16
CA ILE A 207 -3.53 20.45 -5.03
C ILE A 207 -4.71 19.73 -5.70
N ASP A 208 -4.63 19.57 -7.02
CA ASP A 208 -5.49 18.66 -7.78
C ASP A 208 -4.60 17.79 -8.67
N LEU A 209 -4.36 16.55 -8.21
CA LEU A 209 -3.55 15.58 -8.95
C LEU A 209 -4.17 15.20 -10.29
N SER A 210 -5.50 15.16 -10.39
CA SER A 210 -6.19 14.79 -11.63
C SER A 210 -5.95 15.86 -12.69
N ALA A 211 -6.17 17.12 -12.34
CA ALA A 211 -5.93 18.24 -13.25
C ALA A 211 -4.45 18.33 -13.63
N ALA A 212 -3.53 18.25 -12.67
CA ALA A 212 -2.10 18.38 -12.94
C ALA A 212 -1.57 17.23 -13.81
N LEU A 213 -1.91 15.98 -13.51
CA LEU A 213 -1.48 14.84 -14.31
C LEU A 213 -2.11 14.83 -15.70
N LYS A 214 -3.36 15.26 -15.84
CA LYS A 214 -3.99 15.42 -17.16
C LYS A 214 -3.26 16.46 -18.00
N ASP A 215 -3.13 17.68 -17.49
CA ASP A 215 -2.50 18.81 -18.19
C ASP A 215 -1.09 18.46 -18.66
N VAL A 216 -0.28 17.87 -17.77
CA VAL A 216 1.12 17.55 -18.07
C VAL A 216 1.23 16.30 -18.94
N ALA A 217 0.43 15.25 -18.73
CA ALA A 217 0.51 14.07 -19.60
C ALA A 217 0.14 14.39 -21.05
N GLU A 218 -0.89 15.22 -21.28
CA GLU A 218 -1.32 15.62 -22.63
C GLU A 218 -0.21 16.38 -23.38
N SER A 219 0.58 17.22 -22.70
CA SER A 219 1.70 17.93 -23.34
C SER A 219 2.87 17.03 -23.74
N PHE A 220 2.93 15.81 -23.18
CA PHE A 220 3.89 14.75 -23.53
C PHE A 220 3.28 13.66 -24.42
N GLY A 221 2.10 13.89 -25.03
CA GLY A 221 1.44 12.93 -25.90
C GLY A 221 0.86 11.72 -25.17
N GLY A 222 0.68 11.84 -23.86
CA GLY A 222 0.01 10.87 -23.01
C GLY A 222 -1.41 11.28 -22.67
N PHE A 223 -1.98 10.62 -21.67
CA PHE A 223 -3.29 10.94 -21.10
C PHE A 223 -3.27 10.76 -19.59
N GLY A 224 -4.09 11.53 -18.87
CA GLY A 224 -4.18 11.47 -17.43
C GLY A 224 -5.56 11.88 -16.89
N GLY A 225 -5.81 11.58 -15.62
CA GLY A 225 -7.04 11.95 -14.93
C GLY A 225 -7.31 11.12 -13.67
N GLY A 226 -8.50 11.30 -13.09
CA GLY A 226 -8.94 10.61 -11.89
C GLY A 226 -9.61 11.58 -10.92
N HIS A 227 -9.21 11.50 -9.65
CA HIS A 227 -9.67 12.38 -8.57
C HIS A 227 -8.52 13.23 -8.04
N SER A 228 -8.85 14.33 -7.36
CA SER A 228 -7.87 15.26 -6.79
C SER A 228 -6.90 14.58 -5.80
N VAL A 229 -7.37 13.59 -5.04
CA VAL A 229 -6.56 12.80 -4.09
C VAL A 229 -5.83 11.61 -4.72
N ALA A 230 -6.33 11.12 -5.86
CA ALA A 230 -5.94 9.85 -6.45
C ALA A 230 -6.15 9.89 -7.96
N ALA A 231 -5.05 10.00 -8.71
CA ALA A 231 -5.07 10.13 -10.15
C ALA A 231 -4.01 9.24 -10.80
N GLY A 232 -4.14 9.03 -12.10
CA GLY A 232 -3.19 8.28 -12.90
C GLY A 232 -2.92 8.95 -14.24
N ALA A 233 -1.82 8.55 -14.86
CA ALA A 233 -1.47 8.98 -16.21
C ALA A 233 -0.70 7.87 -16.93
N ARG A 234 -0.67 7.94 -18.26
CA ARG A 234 0.20 7.14 -19.11
C ARG A 234 0.91 8.07 -20.09
N ILE A 235 2.22 7.93 -20.22
CA ILE A 235 3.03 8.68 -21.18
C ILE A 235 3.92 7.73 -22.01
N PRO A 236 4.21 8.04 -23.29
CA PRO A 236 5.04 7.18 -24.14
C PRO A 236 6.48 6.98 -23.62
N LEU A 237 7.16 5.89 -23.98
CA LEU A 237 8.54 5.60 -23.53
C LEU A 237 9.62 6.50 -24.14
N ASN A 238 9.35 7.11 -25.29
CA ASN A 238 10.29 7.98 -26.01
C ASN A 238 10.36 9.40 -25.43
N VAL A 239 9.59 9.69 -24.38
CA VAL A 239 9.63 10.99 -23.70
C VAL A 239 10.67 11.02 -22.59
N ASP A 240 11.14 12.22 -22.27
CA ASP A 240 11.99 12.45 -21.11
C ASP A 240 11.15 12.44 -19.84
N LEU A 241 11.21 11.32 -19.10
CA LEU A 241 10.51 11.15 -17.83
C LEU A 241 10.94 12.18 -16.77
N GLY A 242 12.23 12.57 -16.75
CA GLY A 242 12.72 13.58 -15.82
C GLY A 242 12.11 14.95 -16.11
N LYS A 243 11.99 15.30 -17.40
CA LYS A 243 11.30 16.53 -17.80
C LYS A 243 9.81 16.51 -17.42
N PHE A 244 9.13 15.38 -17.64
CA PHE A 244 7.74 15.21 -17.24
C PHE A 244 7.55 15.45 -15.73
N LEU A 245 8.40 14.84 -14.88
CA LEU A 245 8.32 15.00 -13.43
C LEU A 245 8.60 16.45 -12.99
N ASN A 246 9.55 17.13 -13.63
CA ASN A 246 9.82 18.55 -13.36
C ASN A 246 8.64 19.46 -13.73
N ASP A 247 7.99 19.22 -14.87
CA ASP A 247 6.84 20.01 -15.29
C ASP A 247 5.60 19.71 -14.43
N LEU A 248 5.45 18.47 -13.95
CA LEU A 248 4.47 18.12 -12.92
C LEU A 248 4.71 18.86 -11.61
N ASP A 249 5.95 18.92 -11.12
CA ASP A 249 6.27 19.62 -9.87
C ASP A 249 5.97 21.11 -9.99
N LYS A 250 6.33 21.74 -11.11
CA LYS A 250 5.98 23.15 -11.38
C LYS A 250 4.47 23.36 -11.38
N ARG A 251 3.72 22.49 -12.07
CA ARG A 251 2.26 22.61 -12.16
C ARG A 251 1.60 22.54 -10.79
N LEU A 252 2.05 21.62 -9.93
CA LEU A 252 1.55 21.50 -8.56
C LEU A 252 1.95 22.70 -7.68
N GLN A 253 3.15 23.25 -7.86
CA GLN A 253 3.56 24.50 -7.19
C GLN A 253 2.70 25.70 -7.61
N GLU A 254 2.31 25.79 -8.88
CA GLU A 254 1.40 26.83 -9.37
C GLU A 254 0.02 26.70 -8.74
N GLN A 255 -0.52 25.48 -8.64
CA GLN A 255 -1.79 25.23 -7.97
C GLN A 255 -1.78 25.71 -6.51
N LEU A 256 -0.69 25.48 -5.78
CA LEU A 256 -0.51 25.94 -4.40
C LEU A 256 -0.42 27.47 -4.27
N LYS A 257 -0.03 28.20 -5.31
CA LYS A 257 0.07 29.68 -5.30
C LYS A 257 -1.25 30.37 -5.65
N GLN A 258 -2.19 29.65 -6.26
CA GLN A 258 -3.46 30.19 -6.74
C GLN A 258 -4.54 30.22 -5.66
N LYS A 259 -4.23 29.75 -4.44
CA LYS A 259 -5.15 29.63 -3.31
C LYS A 259 -4.59 30.35 -2.09
#